data_AF-A0A5R2N331-F1
#
_entry.id   AF-A0A5R2N331-F1
#
_cell.length_a   1.000
_cell.length_b   1.000
_cell.length_c   1.000
_cell.angle_alpha   90.00
_cell.angle_beta   90.00
_cell.angle_gamma   90.00
#
_symmetry.space_group_name_H-M   'P 1'
#
loop_
_entity.id
_entity.type
_entity.pdbx_description
1 polymer ?
#
loop_
_entity_poly.entity_id
_entity_poly.type
_entity_poly.pdbx_seq_one_letter_code
_entity_poly.pdbx_strand_id
1 'polypeptide(L)'
;LVAVAQACQKLLHEKDGLEGVLTQVAEALPERLRDTAYAAAFEVAAIDLEMRMEEVRVLQLIRRQLDLDTLTVAAIGRAAKARLRTLT
;
A
#
# COMPACT_ATOMS: atom_id res chain seq x y z
N LEU A 1 2.25 8.86 16.23
CA LEU A 1 1.40 8.17 15.22
C LEU A 1 -0.02 8.71 15.17
N VAL A 2 -0.72 8.91 16.30
CA VAL A 2 -2.12 9.42 16.33
C VAL A 2 -2.31 10.72 15.54
N ALA A 3 -1.45 11.73 15.75
CA ALA A 3 -1.56 13.01 15.02
C ALA A 3 -1.40 12.86 13.49
N VAL A 4 -0.53 11.95 13.04
CA VAL A 4 -0.31 11.66 11.62
C VAL A 4 -1.53 10.95 11.03
N ALA A 5 -2.09 9.98 11.76
CA ALA A 5 -3.31 9.29 11.34
C ALA A 5 -4.50 10.26 11.24
N GLN A 6 -4.64 11.20 12.18
CA GLN A 6 -5.65 12.24 12.14
C GLN A 6 -5.45 13.21 10.97
N ALA A 7 -4.21 13.60 10.67
CA ALA A 7 -3.92 14.42 9.50
C ALA A 7 -4.29 13.69 8.20
N CYS A 8 -3.92 12.42 8.07
CA CYS A 8 -4.31 11.58 6.94
C CYS A 8 -5.83 11.45 6.82
N GLN A 9 -6.53 11.21 7.95
CA GLN A 9 -7.98 11.17 7.98
C GLN A 9 -8.63 12.48 7.52
N LYS A 10 -8.04 13.64 7.83
CA LYS A 10 -8.53 14.92 7.29
C LYS A 10 -8.38 14.99 5.77
N LEU A 11 -7.22 14.62 5.24
CA LEU A 11 -6.97 14.59 3.78
C LEU A 11 -7.95 13.65 3.06
N LEU A 12 -8.27 12.50 3.66
CA LEU A 12 -9.26 11.56 3.11
C LEU A 12 -10.69 12.13 3.03
N HIS A 13 -11.02 13.16 3.82
CA HIS A 13 -12.33 13.85 3.77
C HIS A 13 -12.35 15.05 2.82
N GLU A 14 -11.22 15.40 2.21
CA GLU A 14 -11.17 16.44 1.18
C GLU A 14 -11.86 15.97 -0.11
N LYS A 15 -12.06 16.90 -1.05
CA LYS A 15 -12.82 16.68 -2.28
C LYS A 15 -12.32 15.48 -3.11
N ASP A 16 -11.00 15.31 -3.18
CA ASP A 16 -10.35 14.27 -3.99
C ASP A 16 -10.13 12.96 -3.21
N GLY A 17 -10.43 12.97 -1.91
CA GLY A 17 -10.44 11.80 -1.02
C GLY A 17 -9.17 10.95 -1.11
N LEU A 18 -9.38 9.61 -1.19
CA LEU A 18 -8.29 8.64 -1.28
C LEU A 18 -7.39 8.84 -2.51
N GLU A 19 -7.97 9.21 -3.65
CA GLU A 19 -7.21 9.42 -4.89
C GLU A 19 -6.27 10.64 -4.77
N GLY A 20 -6.74 11.71 -4.14
CA GLY A 20 -5.92 12.88 -3.80
C GLY A 20 -4.77 12.51 -2.86
N VAL A 21 -5.04 11.74 -1.81
CA VAL A 21 -4.00 11.27 -0.87
C VAL A 21 -2.94 10.43 -1.59
N LEU A 22 -3.34 9.47 -2.41
CA LEU A 22 -2.40 8.61 -3.14
C LEU A 22 -1.58 9.44 -4.15
N THR A 23 -2.18 10.45 -4.79
CA THR A 23 -1.47 11.37 -5.69
C THR A 23 -0.37 12.13 -4.95
N GLN A 24 -0.70 12.73 -3.80
CA GLN A 24 0.30 13.42 -2.97
C GLN A 24 1.43 12.49 -2.54
N VAL A 25 1.13 11.24 -2.19
CA VAL A 25 2.15 10.23 -1.85
C VAL A 25 3.08 9.96 -3.05
N ALA A 26 2.53 9.77 -4.25
CA ALA A 26 3.32 9.50 -5.46
C ALA A 26 4.18 10.68 -5.91
N GLU A 27 3.74 11.91 -5.65
CA GLU A 27 4.50 13.14 -5.89
C GLU A 27 5.62 13.35 -4.86
N ALA A 28 5.37 13.02 -3.59
CA ALA A 28 6.34 13.15 -2.52
C ALA A 28 7.44 12.06 -2.56
N LEU A 29 7.16 10.90 -3.18
CA LEU A 29 8.08 9.77 -3.25
C LEU A 29 8.95 9.80 -4.51
N PRO A 30 10.29 9.75 -4.37
CA PRO A 30 11.16 9.44 -5.49
C PRO A 30 10.82 8.07 -6.10
N GLU A 31 10.94 7.95 -7.42
CA GLU A 31 10.59 6.73 -8.17
C GLU A 31 11.22 5.46 -7.59
N ARG A 32 12.51 5.51 -7.22
CA ARG A 32 13.27 4.40 -6.61
C ARG A 32 12.73 3.88 -5.27
N LEU A 33 11.78 4.59 -4.64
CA LEU A 33 11.18 4.21 -3.35
C LEU A 33 9.70 3.79 -3.49
N ARG A 34 9.15 3.81 -4.70
CA ARG A 34 7.74 3.48 -4.94
C ARG A 34 7.44 2.01 -4.66
N ASP A 35 8.34 1.11 -5.06
CA ASP A 35 8.28 -0.31 -4.73
C ASP A 35 8.37 -0.57 -3.22
N THR A 36 9.19 0.22 -2.51
CA THR A 36 9.39 0.17 -1.06
C THR A 36 8.11 0.61 -0.33
N ALA A 37 7.48 1.69 -0.76
CA ALA A 37 6.20 2.13 -0.21
C ALA A 37 5.09 1.10 -0.44
N TYR A 38 5.06 0.48 -1.63
CA TYR A 38 4.13 -0.61 -1.92
C TYR A 38 4.38 -1.84 -1.05
N ALA A 39 5.65 -2.22 -0.84
CA ALA A 39 6.00 -3.32 0.05
C ALA A 39 5.51 -3.09 1.48
N ALA A 40 5.69 -1.87 2.01
CA ALA A 40 5.18 -1.51 3.34
C ALA A 40 3.64 -1.61 3.42
N ALA A 41 2.93 -1.11 2.42
CA ALA A 41 1.47 -1.24 2.36
C ALA A 41 1.01 -2.71 2.26
N PHE A 42 1.71 -3.52 1.47
CA PHE A 42 1.42 -4.94 1.32
C PHE A 42 1.64 -5.72 2.62
N GLU A 43 2.70 -5.41 3.38
CA GLU A 43 2.96 -6.04 4.67
C GLU A 43 1.86 -5.76 5.70
N VAL A 44 1.33 -4.53 5.74
CA VAL A 44 0.16 -4.20 6.58
C VAL A 44 -1.04 -5.03 6.18
N ALA A 45 -1.34 -5.14 4.89
CA ALA A 45 -2.50 -5.89 4.39
C ALA A 45 -2.33 -7.42 4.49
N ALA A 46 -1.11 -7.94 4.65
CA ALA A 46 -0.85 -9.37 4.69
C ALA A 46 -0.83 -9.93 6.12
N ILE A 47 -0.79 -9.08 7.14
CA ILE A 47 -0.49 -9.48 8.53
C ILE A 47 -1.50 -10.47 9.12
N ASP A 48 -2.78 -10.30 8.79
CA ASP A 48 -3.87 -11.13 9.33
C ASP A 48 -3.98 -12.50 8.63
N LEU A 49 -3.05 -12.83 7.73
CA LEU A 49 -2.98 -14.09 6.95
C LEU A 49 -4.19 -14.34 6.02
N GLU A 50 -5.20 -13.48 6.07
CA GLU A 50 -6.39 -13.49 5.22
C GLU A 50 -6.61 -12.09 4.65
N MET A 51 -6.22 -11.90 3.38
CA MET A 51 -6.37 -10.60 2.72
C MET A 51 -7.78 -10.47 2.14
N ARG A 52 -8.53 -9.47 2.64
CA ARG A 52 -9.91 -9.21 2.23
C ARG A 52 -9.97 -8.49 0.89
N MET A 53 -11.13 -8.56 0.23
CA MET A 53 -11.34 -7.93 -1.08
C MET A 53 -11.11 -6.42 -1.06
N GLU A 54 -11.47 -5.76 0.04
CA GLU A 54 -11.27 -4.33 0.25
C GLU A 54 -9.78 -3.98 0.31
N GLU A 55 -8.97 -4.80 0.96
CA GLU A 55 -7.52 -4.61 1.06
C GLU A 55 -6.83 -4.84 -0.28
N VAL A 56 -7.26 -5.89 -1.02
CA VAL A 56 -6.82 -6.12 -2.41
C VAL A 56 -7.14 -4.89 -3.27
N ARG A 57 -8.34 -4.31 -3.12
CA ARG A 57 -8.75 -3.13 -3.88
C ARG A 57 -7.89 -1.91 -3.56
N VAL A 58 -7.57 -1.67 -2.28
CA VAL A 58 -6.66 -0.60 -1.87
C VAL A 58 -5.26 -0.82 -2.45
N LEU A 59 -4.72 -2.03 -2.36
CA LEU A 59 -3.41 -2.36 -2.96
C LEU A 59 -3.40 -2.15 -4.48
N GLN A 60 -4.50 -2.43 -5.18
CA GLN A 60 -4.60 -2.13 -6.62
C GLN A 60 -4.55 -0.63 -6.92
N LEU A 61 -5.18 0.21 -6.07
CA LEU A 61 -5.12 1.66 -6.21
C LEU A 61 -3.71 2.18 -5.95
N ILE A 62 -3.07 1.72 -4.87
CA ILE A 62 -1.68 2.09 -4.53
C ILE A 62 -0.74 1.69 -5.67
N ARG A 63 -0.85 0.45 -6.17
CA ARG A 63 -0.05 -0.04 -7.30
C ARG A 63 -0.16 0.89 -8.51
N ARG A 64 -1.39 1.26 -8.88
CA ARG A 64 -1.66 2.10 -10.04
C ARG A 64 -1.05 3.48 -9.86
N GLN A 65 -1.23 4.08 -8.69
CA GLN A 65 -0.72 5.42 -8.42
C GLN A 65 0.81 5.49 -8.38
N LEU A 66 1.43 4.42 -7.87
CA LEU A 66 2.88 4.29 -7.81
C LEU A 66 3.50 3.75 -9.11
N ASP A 67 2.69 3.51 -10.14
CA ASP A 67 3.11 3.02 -11.46
C ASP A 67 4.01 1.77 -11.40
N LEU A 68 3.59 0.76 -10.64
CA LEU A 68 4.38 -0.46 -10.44
C LEU A 68 3.96 -1.58 -11.41
N ASP A 69 4.98 -2.19 -12.01
CA ASP A 69 4.81 -3.32 -12.92
C ASP A 69 4.36 -4.59 -12.19
N THR A 70 3.87 -5.55 -12.97
CA THR A 70 3.29 -6.79 -12.44
C THR A 70 4.32 -7.68 -11.75
N LEU A 71 5.56 -7.72 -12.25
CA LEU A 71 6.60 -8.58 -11.70
C LEU A 71 7.09 -8.08 -10.35
N THR A 72 7.28 -6.77 -10.21
CA THR A 72 7.67 -6.14 -8.94
C THR A 72 6.62 -6.41 -7.85
N VAL A 73 5.34 -6.17 -8.14
CA VAL A 73 4.25 -6.44 -7.20
C VAL A 73 4.14 -7.92 -6.85
N ALA A 74 4.30 -8.81 -7.83
CA ALA A 74 4.27 -10.26 -7.59
C ALA A 74 5.44 -10.73 -6.72
N ALA A 75 6.64 -10.17 -6.92
CA ALA A 75 7.83 -10.47 -6.12
C ALA A 75 7.65 -10.04 -4.66
N ILE A 76 7.15 -8.81 -4.43
CA ILE A 76 6.82 -8.30 -3.09
C ILE A 76 5.80 -9.20 -2.41
N GLY A 77 4.69 -9.51 -3.10
CA GLY A 77 3.64 -10.34 -2.52
C GLY A 77 4.12 -11.74 -2.18
N ARG A 78 4.99 -12.33 -3.02
CA ARG A 78 5.63 -13.62 -2.73
C ARG A 78 6.55 -13.54 -1.51
N ALA A 79 7.39 -12.50 -1.42
CA ALA A 79 8.32 -12.32 -0.32
C ALA A 79 7.59 -12.10 1.02
N ALA A 80 6.57 -11.25 1.04
CA ALA A 80 5.75 -11.01 2.23
C ALA A 80 5.07 -12.30 2.71
N LYS A 81 4.42 -13.04 1.79
CA LYS A 81 3.80 -14.34 2.11
C LYS A 81 4.82 -15.35 2.64
N ALA A 82 6.04 -15.37 2.09
CA ALA A 82 7.08 -16.28 2.56
C ALA A 82 7.48 -16.03 4.02
N ARG A 83 7.51 -14.76 4.47
CA ARG A 83 7.81 -14.37 5.86
C ARG A 83 6.73 -14.76 6.86
N LEU A 84 5.49 -14.86 6.39
CA LEU A 84 4.31 -15.15 7.21
C LEU A 84 3.95 -16.64 7.25
N ARG A 85 4.68 -17.50 6.53
CA ARG A 85 4.46 -18.95 6.57
C ARG A 85 4.80 -19.49 7.96
N THR A 86 3.86 -20.23 8.52
CA THR A 86 4.06 -21.00 9.75
C THR A 86 4.34 -22.46 9.40
N LEU A 87 5.18 -23.11 10.21
CA LEU A 87 5.34 -24.57 10.21
C LEU A 87 4.12 -25.16 10.92
N THR A 88 3.00 -25.29 10.20
CA THR A 88 1.96 -26.24 10.61
C THR A 88 2.42 -27.65 10.31
#